data_AF-A0A1H8PSE0-F1
#
_entry.id   AF-A0A1H8PSE0-F1
#
_cell.length_a   1.000
_cell.length_b   1.000
_cell.length_c   1.000
_cell.angle_alpha   90.00
_cell.angle_beta   90.00
_cell.angle_gamma   90.00
#
_symmetry.space_group_name_H-M   'P 1'
#
loop_
_entity.id
_entity.type
_entity.pdbx_description
1 polymer ?
#
loop_
_entity_poly.entity_id
_entity_poly.type
_entity_poly.pdbx_seq_one_letter_code
_entity_poly.pdbx_strand_id
1 'polypeptide(L)'
;MDANIPSRENAHLKARLAEVQEANRRLEGILRASQRERFGKSSEKLSPDQFNLPLEDAELAQGVLEAAQEKAEAALARAQGEEPRKPARNRGHLPRVERVIEPASTLCPCGCSEMARIGEDVSERLDVIPAQFQVLVTRRPRYACRRCSQAVVQAHAPEHVVPGGLPTERLIAWIIISKFGDHLPFYRQAGIFERQGLHLDRGTFGNWAGRACFHLMPVIDHMKVHLRAADRIFVDETRFIDDGTLELDTNPVENQIRPIALTRKNALFAGNEIGAENWAMLASLVATCKLSGVNPVGYLADTLRAILDGHPRSRIDDLMSWCYDQAS
;
A
#
# COMPACT_ATOMS: atom_id res chain seq x y z
N MET A 1 36.77 -38.17 -37.36
CA MET A 1 36.57 -38.44 -35.92
C MET A 1 36.96 -37.18 -35.18
N ASP A 2 35.95 -36.42 -34.76
CA ASP A 2 36.03 -35.01 -34.38
C ASP A 2 36.61 -34.82 -32.97
N ALA A 3 37.88 -34.43 -32.90
CA ALA A 3 38.61 -34.16 -31.66
C ALA A 3 38.20 -32.85 -30.93
N ASN A 4 37.18 -32.13 -31.41
CA ASN A 4 36.85 -30.77 -30.93
C ASN A 4 35.58 -30.68 -30.05
N ILE A 5 34.85 -31.79 -29.90
CA ILE A 5 33.63 -31.87 -29.06
C ILE A 5 33.96 -31.88 -27.55
N PRO A 6 34.98 -32.61 -27.06
CA PRO A 6 35.27 -32.69 -25.62
C PRO A 6 35.76 -31.37 -25.02
N SER A 7 36.39 -30.50 -25.82
CA SER A 7 36.93 -29.21 -25.38
C SER A 7 35.82 -28.18 -25.13
N ARG A 8 34.80 -28.13 -26.00
CA ARG A 8 33.64 -27.25 -25.84
C ARG A 8 32.76 -27.66 -24.66
N GLU A 9 32.56 -28.96 -24.47
CA GLU A 9 31.78 -29.50 -23.37
C GLU A 9 32.47 -29.25 -22.00
N ASN A 10 33.80 -29.40 -21.95
CA ASN A 10 34.59 -29.01 -20.78
C ASN A 10 34.53 -27.50 -20.49
N ALA A 11 34.52 -26.64 -21.52
CA ALA A 11 34.39 -25.21 -21.33
C ALA A 11 33.00 -24.83 -20.77
N HIS A 12 31.94 -25.46 -21.27
CA HIS A 12 30.57 -25.24 -20.81
C HIS A 12 30.35 -25.75 -19.38
N LEU A 13 30.91 -26.92 -19.04
CA LEU A 13 30.86 -27.46 -17.68
C LEU A 13 31.61 -26.58 -16.68
N LYS A 14 32.77 -26.03 -17.05
CA LYS A 14 33.53 -25.08 -16.22
C LYS A 14 32.77 -23.76 -16.01
N ALA A 15 32.09 -23.25 -17.03
CA ALA A 15 31.25 -22.05 -16.92
C ALA A 15 30.09 -22.27 -15.94
N ARG A 16 29.37 -23.40 -16.05
CA ARG A 16 28.30 -23.77 -15.10
C ARG A 16 28.80 -23.98 -13.68
N LEU A 17 29.98 -24.60 -13.52
CA LEU A 17 30.57 -24.80 -12.20
C LEU A 17 30.90 -23.46 -11.52
N ALA A 18 31.44 -22.51 -12.28
CA ALA A 18 31.73 -21.17 -11.79
C ALA A 18 30.44 -20.42 -11.37
N GLU A 19 29.38 -20.51 -12.17
CA GLU A 19 28.07 -19.92 -11.87
C GLU A 19 27.45 -20.52 -10.60
N VAL A 20 27.50 -21.85 -10.43
CA VAL A 20 27.02 -22.54 -9.22
C VAL A 20 27.87 -22.19 -7.99
N GLN A 21 29.19 -22.06 -8.14
CA GLN A 21 30.08 -21.66 -7.06
C GLN A 21 29.86 -20.21 -6.61
N GLU A 22 29.54 -19.31 -7.53
CA GLU A 22 29.14 -17.94 -7.21
C GLU A 22 27.81 -17.91 -6.46
N ALA A 23 26.83 -18.69 -6.92
CA ALA A 23 25.54 -18.82 -6.24
C ALA A 23 25.69 -19.39 -4.82
N ASN A 24 26.56 -20.40 -4.62
CA ASN A 24 26.83 -20.96 -3.30
C ASN A 24 27.51 -19.97 -2.37
N ARG A 25 28.53 -19.22 -2.85
CA ARG A 25 29.18 -18.18 -2.05
C ARG A 25 28.19 -17.10 -1.60
N ARG A 26 27.27 -16.71 -2.49
CA ARG A 26 26.19 -15.77 -2.17
C ARG A 26 25.22 -16.34 -1.13
N LEU A 27 24.78 -17.59 -1.28
CA LEU A 27 23.87 -18.25 -0.34
C LEU A 27 24.52 -18.42 1.05
N GLU A 28 25.80 -18.78 1.11
CA GLU A 28 26.56 -18.85 2.36
C GLU A 28 26.70 -17.49 3.04
N GLY A 29 26.90 -16.41 2.26
CA GLY A 29 26.91 -15.04 2.77
C GLY A 29 25.58 -14.65 3.43
N ILE A 30 24.46 -14.94 2.75
CA ILE A 30 23.10 -14.68 3.26
C ILE A 30 22.83 -15.49 4.54
N LEU A 31 23.25 -16.76 4.57
CA LEU A 31 23.10 -17.64 5.73
C LEU A 31 23.89 -17.12 6.94
N ARG A 32 25.14 -16.69 6.74
CA ARG A 32 25.98 -16.14 7.81
C ARG A 32 25.44 -14.81 8.33
N ALA A 33 24.95 -13.94 7.45
CA ALA A 33 24.27 -12.70 7.84
C ALA A 33 23.00 -12.99 8.65
N SER A 34 22.13 -13.90 8.14
CA SER A 34 20.91 -14.34 8.82
C SER A 34 21.17 -14.97 10.19
N GLN A 35 22.24 -15.76 10.33
CA GLN A 35 22.64 -16.37 11.61
C GLN A 35 23.20 -15.33 12.59
N ARG A 36 24.00 -14.37 12.12
CA ARG A 36 24.50 -13.26 12.95
C ARG A 36 23.38 -12.35 13.45
N GLU A 37 22.34 -12.13 12.67
CA GLU A 37 21.21 -11.31 13.12
C GLU A 37 20.24 -12.09 14.03
N ARG A 38 20.02 -13.40 13.80
CA ARG A 38 19.16 -14.22 14.68
C ARG A 38 19.82 -14.63 16.01
N PHE A 39 21.14 -14.79 16.02
CA PHE A 39 21.88 -15.34 17.18
C PHE A 39 23.06 -14.47 17.66
N GLY A 40 23.33 -13.34 17.00
CA GLY A 40 24.32 -12.39 17.49
C GLY A 40 23.85 -11.69 18.75
N LYS A 41 24.79 -11.19 19.56
CA LYS A 41 24.48 -10.33 20.71
C LYS A 41 23.82 -9.06 20.16
N SER A 42 22.50 -8.97 20.27
CA SER A 42 21.74 -7.79 19.89
C SER A 42 22.18 -6.62 20.78
N SER A 43 23.08 -5.78 20.27
CA SER A 43 23.21 -4.40 20.75
C SER A 43 22.14 -3.54 20.08
N GLU A 44 20.88 -3.99 20.12
CA GLU A 44 19.78 -3.08 19.86
C GLU A 44 19.50 -2.37 21.18
N LYS A 45 20.05 -1.16 21.33
CA LYS A 45 19.35 -0.18 22.17
C LYS A 45 17.97 -0.04 21.54
N LEU A 46 16.93 -0.44 22.28
CA LEU A 46 15.53 -0.32 21.88
C LEU A 46 15.32 1.02 21.19
N SER A 47 14.74 1.03 19.99
CA SER A 47 14.38 2.29 19.34
C SER A 47 13.34 3.01 20.21
N PRO A 48 13.31 4.35 20.25
CA PRO A 48 12.28 5.12 20.95
C PRO A 48 10.85 4.62 20.68
N ASP A 49 10.57 4.20 19.45
CA ASP A 49 9.25 3.66 19.04
C ASP A 49 8.94 2.26 19.60
N GLN A 50 9.95 1.48 20.01
CA GLN A 50 9.77 0.18 20.64
C GLN A 50 9.47 0.28 22.15
N PHE A 51 9.68 1.46 22.75
CA PHE A 51 9.16 1.79 24.08
C PHE A 51 7.65 2.04 24.09
N ASN A 52 7.02 2.14 22.91
CA ASN A 52 5.58 2.31 22.83
C ASN A 52 4.80 1.01 23.01
N LEU A 53 5.38 -0.19 22.89
CA LEU A 53 4.63 -1.43 23.16
C LEU A 53 4.10 -1.49 24.62
N PRO A 54 4.93 -1.21 25.64
CA PRO A 54 4.42 -1.04 27.01
C PRO A 54 3.45 0.13 27.18
N LEU A 55 3.56 1.17 26.33
CA LEU A 55 2.63 2.31 26.35
C LEU A 55 1.30 1.98 25.67
N GLU A 56 1.26 1.19 24.61
CA GLU A 56 0.02 0.70 23.97
C GLU A 56 -0.77 -0.17 24.94
N ASP A 57 -0.10 -1.09 25.64
CA ASP A 57 -0.71 -1.88 26.71
C ASP A 57 -1.18 -0.99 27.89
N ALA A 58 -0.41 0.06 28.22
CA ALA A 58 -0.79 1.02 29.27
C ALA A 58 -1.93 1.96 28.84
N GLU A 59 -1.99 2.39 27.59
CA GLU A 59 -3.05 3.21 26.99
C GLU A 59 -4.33 2.39 26.86
N LEU A 60 -4.23 1.11 26.48
CA LEU A 60 -5.34 0.17 26.50
C LEU A 60 -5.87 0.00 27.93
N ALA A 61 -4.98 -0.24 28.90
CA ALA A 61 -5.35 -0.35 30.31
C ALA A 61 -5.92 0.96 30.86
N GLN A 62 -5.37 2.10 30.48
CA GLN A 62 -5.86 3.43 30.82
C GLN A 62 -7.25 3.65 30.24
N GLY A 63 -7.48 3.32 28.96
CA GLY A 63 -8.80 3.41 28.33
C GLY A 63 -9.84 2.52 29.02
N VAL A 64 -9.45 1.35 29.54
CA VAL A 64 -10.33 0.49 30.35
C VAL A 64 -10.66 1.15 31.69
N LEU A 65 -9.68 1.76 32.35
CA LEU A 65 -9.88 2.47 33.62
C LEU A 65 -10.74 3.72 33.45
N GLU A 66 -10.46 4.53 32.42
CA GLU A 66 -11.23 5.73 32.06
C GLU A 66 -12.68 5.34 31.75
N ALA A 67 -12.92 4.30 30.95
CA ALA A 67 -14.28 3.81 30.68
C ALA A 67 -15.00 3.33 31.95
N ALA A 68 -14.28 2.72 32.90
CA ALA A 68 -14.83 2.31 34.19
C ALA A 68 -15.15 3.52 35.09
N GLN A 69 -14.29 4.53 35.11
CA GLN A 69 -14.48 5.81 35.82
C GLN A 69 -15.65 6.59 35.23
N GLU A 70 -15.68 6.81 33.92
CA GLU A 70 -16.78 7.48 33.22
C GLU A 70 -18.13 6.78 33.48
N LYS A 71 -18.14 5.44 33.51
CA LYS A 71 -19.36 4.68 33.83
C LYS A 71 -19.80 4.88 35.29
N ALA A 72 -18.85 4.96 36.23
CA ALA A 72 -19.13 5.24 37.64
C ALA A 72 -19.60 6.68 37.85
N GLU A 73 -18.94 7.65 37.22
CA GLU A 73 -19.30 9.07 37.24
C GLU A 73 -20.65 9.31 36.56
N ALA A 74 -20.93 8.69 35.42
CA ALA A 74 -22.24 8.78 34.77
C ALA A 74 -23.36 8.18 35.63
N ALA A 75 -23.08 7.13 36.42
CA ALA A 75 -24.05 6.60 37.37
C ALA A 75 -24.32 7.57 38.53
N LEU A 76 -23.28 8.29 39.01
CA LEU A 76 -23.39 9.32 40.05
C LEU A 76 -24.07 10.59 39.52
N ALA A 77 -23.69 11.08 38.34
CA ALA A 77 -24.28 12.24 37.68
C ALA A 77 -25.75 12.02 37.32
N ARG A 78 -26.13 10.80 36.92
CA ARG A 78 -27.56 10.41 36.76
C ARG A 78 -28.33 10.47 38.08
N ALA A 79 -27.69 10.13 39.21
CA ALA A 79 -28.30 10.28 40.52
C ALA A 79 -28.42 11.75 40.96
N GLN A 80 -27.56 12.63 40.41
CA GLN A 80 -27.52 14.07 40.71
C GLN A 80 -28.25 14.96 39.68
N GLY A 81 -28.72 14.39 38.56
CA GLY A 81 -29.52 15.09 37.54
C GLY A 81 -28.74 15.97 36.57
N GLU A 82 -27.43 15.75 36.39
CA GLU A 82 -26.59 16.56 35.49
C GLU A 82 -26.59 16.07 34.03
N GLU A 83 -26.54 17.00 33.07
CA GLU A 83 -26.47 16.69 31.63
C GLU A 83 -25.03 16.54 31.11
N PRO A 84 -24.72 15.52 30.29
CA PRO A 84 -23.35 15.27 29.81
C PRO A 84 -22.89 16.26 28.73
N ARG A 85 -21.62 16.68 28.77
CA ARG A 85 -20.97 17.48 27.72
C ARG A 85 -20.67 16.65 26.46
N LYS A 86 -20.88 17.24 25.28
CA LYS A 86 -20.58 16.61 23.98
C LYS A 86 -19.13 16.87 23.56
N PRO A 87 -18.30 15.83 23.30
CA PRO A 87 -16.92 16.00 22.85
C PRO A 87 -16.85 16.44 21.38
N ALA A 88 -15.83 17.25 21.05
CA ALA A 88 -15.51 17.62 19.68
C ALA A 88 -14.97 16.41 18.90
N ARG A 89 -15.47 16.17 17.68
CA ARG A 89 -15.10 15.00 16.86
C ARG A 89 -14.72 15.44 15.44
N ASN A 90 -13.52 15.10 14.97
CA ASN A 90 -13.13 15.22 13.56
C ASN A 90 -13.66 14.00 12.79
N ARG A 91 -14.50 14.22 11.77
CA ARG A 91 -15.25 13.17 11.05
C ARG A 91 -14.88 13.05 9.56
N GLY A 92 -14.01 13.91 9.06
CA GLY A 92 -13.58 13.91 7.66
C GLY A 92 -14.70 14.08 6.63
N HIS A 93 -14.37 13.85 5.36
CA HIS A 93 -15.28 13.92 4.21
C HIS A 93 -15.81 12.54 3.76
N LEU A 94 -15.90 11.58 4.68
CA LEU A 94 -16.26 10.18 4.41
C LEU A 94 -17.74 9.99 4.02
N PRO A 95 -18.13 8.94 3.26
CA PRO A 95 -19.54 8.68 2.97
C PRO A 95 -20.34 8.42 4.25
N ARG A 96 -21.55 9.00 4.34
CA ARG A 96 -22.47 8.81 5.48
C ARG A 96 -23.48 7.73 5.12
N VAL A 97 -23.59 6.70 5.97
CA VAL A 97 -24.62 5.66 5.86
C VAL A 97 -25.67 5.92 6.94
N GLU A 98 -26.88 6.27 6.52
CA GLU A 98 -27.98 6.57 7.43
C GLU A 98 -28.67 5.29 7.88
N ARG A 99 -28.88 5.14 9.20
CA ARG A 99 -29.66 4.06 9.80
C ARG A 99 -30.75 4.66 10.67
N VAL A 100 -31.99 4.65 10.18
CA VAL A 100 -33.16 5.09 10.93
C VAL A 100 -33.65 3.92 11.81
N ILE A 101 -33.83 4.16 13.10
CA ILE A 101 -34.38 3.19 14.04
C ILE A 101 -35.78 3.68 14.44
N GLU A 102 -36.81 3.00 13.96
CA GLU A 102 -38.20 3.32 14.27
C GLU A 102 -38.70 2.54 15.51
N PRO A 103 -39.66 3.09 16.27
CA PRO A 103 -40.27 2.39 17.40
C PRO A 103 -41.08 1.17 16.93
N ALA A 104 -41.21 0.15 17.79
CA ALA A 104 -41.88 -1.11 17.48
C ALA A 104 -43.37 -0.98 17.10
N SER A 105 -43.99 0.15 17.45
CA SER A 105 -45.33 0.52 17.00
C SER A 105 -45.40 2.04 16.85
N THR A 106 -45.94 2.48 15.73
CA THR A 106 -46.28 3.89 15.44
C THR A 106 -47.73 4.22 15.82
N LEU A 107 -48.48 3.29 16.40
CA LEU A 107 -49.83 3.54 16.89
C LEU A 107 -49.79 4.27 18.24
N CYS A 108 -50.69 5.24 18.46
CA CYS A 108 -50.83 5.84 19.79
C CYS A 108 -51.17 4.76 20.82
N PRO A 109 -50.53 4.72 22.00
CA PRO A 109 -50.95 3.90 23.15
C PRO A 109 -52.43 4.10 23.52
N CYS A 110 -53.00 5.24 23.15
CA CYS A 110 -54.38 5.63 23.35
C CYS A 110 -55.35 5.19 22.22
N GLY A 111 -54.83 4.60 21.13
CA GLY A 111 -55.61 4.05 20.02
C GLY A 111 -56.24 5.08 19.05
N CYS A 112 -55.92 6.37 19.17
CA CYS A 112 -56.63 7.41 18.41
C CYS A 112 -56.17 7.59 16.95
N SER A 113 -54.90 7.30 16.61
CA SER A 113 -54.32 7.36 15.26
C SER A 113 -52.84 6.96 15.26
N GLU A 114 -52.20 6.99 14.09
CA GLU A 114 -50.74 6.90 13.94
C GLU A 114 -50.05 8.17 14.45
N MET A 115 -48.91 7.99 15.11
CA MET A 115 -48.10 9.08 15.64
C MET A 115 -47.38 9.84 14.53
N ALA A 116 -47.45 11.18 14.58
CA ALA A 116 -46.64 12.05 13.73
C ALA A 116 -45.19 12.11 14.23
N ARG A 117 -44.22 12.10 13.32
CA ARG A 117 -42.80 12.29 13.64
C ARG A 117 -42.55 13.75 14.04
N ILE A 118 -42.17 13.98 15.30
CA ILE A 118 -42.00 15.32 15.88
C ILE A 118 -40.54 15.82 15.78
N GLY A 119 -39.57 14.91 15.61
CA GLY A 119 -38.16 15.22 15.46
C GLY A 119 -37.31 13.95 15.44
N GLU A 120 -36.00 14.11 15.33
CA GLU A 120 -35.04 13.01 15.44
C GLU A 120 -33.77 13.47 16.17
N ASP A 121 -33.14 12.55 16.90
CA ASP A 121 -31.81 12.76 17.44
C ASP A 121 -30.78 12.09 16.53
N VAL A 122 -29.84 12.88 16.01
CA VAL A 122 -28.86 12.42 15.02
C VAL A 122 -27.53 12.14 15.71
N SER A 123 -27.09 10.88 15.67
CA SER A 123 -25.80 10.44 16.19
C SER A 123 -24.92 9.92 15.06
N GLU A 124 -23.87 10.67 14.71
CA GLU A 124 -22.86 10.23 13.75
C GLU A 124 -21.75 9.44 14.46
N ARG A 125 -21.43 8.27 13.92
CA ARG A 125 -20.35 7.39 14.38
C ARG A 125 -19.47 7.00 13.20
N LEU A 126 -18.17 6.86 13.45
CA LEU A 126 -17.24 6.32 12.46
C LEU A 126 -17.38 4.80 12.45
N ASP A 127 -17.74 4.26 11.30
CA ASP A 127 -17.84 2.82 11.05
C ASP A 127 -16.80 2.39 10.01
N VAL A 128 -16.46 1.11 10.00
CA VAL A 128 -15.50 0.54 9.06
C VAL A 128 -16.12 -0.63 8.30
N ILE A 129 -16.13 -0.52 6.98
CA ILE A 129 -16.33 -1.68 6.11
C ILE A 129 -14.93 -2.25 5.85
N PRO A 130 -14.62 -3.48 6.31
CA PRO A 130 -13.35 -4.12 5.99
C PRO A 130 -13.14 -4.13 4.47
N ALA A 131 -11.89 -4.19 4.01
CA ALA A 131 -11.61 -4.26 2.57
C ALA A 131 -12.50 -5.31 1.89
N GLN A 132 -13.33 -4.95 0.91
CA GLN A 132 -14.16 -5.89 0.16
C GLN A 132 -13.52 -6.13 -1.20
N PHE A 133 -13.09 -7.36 -1.48
CA PHE A 133 -12.61 -7.72 -2.80
C PHE A 133 -13.77 -8.15 -3.70
N GLN A 134 -13.87 -7.54 -4.89
CA GLN A 134 -14.90 -7.84 -5.88
C GLN A 134 -14.29 -8.38 -7.18
N VAL A 135 -15.03 -9.27 -7.86
CA VAL A 135 -14.64 -9.76 -9.19
C VAL A 135 -15.27 -8.86 -10.25
N LEU A 136 -14.42 -8.10 -10.96
CA LEU A 136 -14.87 -7.26 -12.07
C LEU A 136 -15.03 -8.12 -13.34
N VAL A 137 -16.26 -8.28 -13.83
CA VAL A 137 -16.56 -9.08 -15.02
C VAL A 137 -16.76 -8.19 -16.25
N THR A 138 -15.74 -8.08 -17.10
CA THR A 138 -15.80 -7.32 -18.35
C THR A 138 -16.37 -8.18 -19.48
N ARG A 139 -17.62 -7.91 -19.89
CA ARG A 139 -18.27 -8.58 -21.04
C ARG A 139 -18.14 -7.73 -22.30
N ARG A 140 -17.55 -8.30 -23.36
CA ARG A 140 -17.39 -7.65 -24.68
C ARG A 140 -18.27 -8.34 -25.74
N PRO A 141 -19.57 -8.00 -25.84
CA PRO A 141 -20.46 -8.62 -26.82
C PRO A 141 -20.02 -8.30 -28.25
N ARG A 142 -20.28 -9.25 -29.16
CA ARG A 142 -20.06 -9.10 -30.59
C ARG A 142 -21.40 -8.74 -31.23
N TYR A 143 -21.42 -7.66 -32.01
CA TYR A 143 -22.60 -7.24 -32.74
C TYR A 143 -22.41 -7.53 -34.22
N ALA A 144 -23.41 -8.12 -34.87
CA ALA A 144 -23.42 -8.32 -36.32
C ALA A 144 -24.67 -7.66 -36.91
N CYS A 145 -24.52 -6.99 -38.05
CA CYS A 145 -25.67 -6.43 -38.75
C CYS A 145 -26.56 -7.56 -39.29
N ARG A 146 -27.81 -7.69 -38.82
CA ARG A 146 -28.75 -8.75 -39.26
C ARG A 146 -29.16 -8.66 -40.73
N ARG A 147 -28.96 -7.52 -41.39
CA ARG A 147 -29.39 -7.27 -42.78
C ARG A 147 -28.35 -7.67 -43.81
N CYS A 148 -27.07 -7.42 -43.53
CA CYS A 148 -25.98 -7.74 -44.47
C CYS A 148 -25.04 -8.83 -43.96
N SER A 149 -25.06 -9.19 -42.67
CA SER A 149 -24.23 -10.22 -42.03
C SER A 149 -22.70 -10.09 -42.25
N GLN A 150 -22.24 -8.99 -42.85
CA GLN A 150 -20.84 -8.81 -43.26
C GLN A 150 -19.97 -8.13 -42.19
N ALA A 151 -20.51 -7.17 -41.44
CA ALA A 151 -19.77 -6.46 -40.41
C ALA A 151 -20.06 -7.04 -39.03
N VAL A 152 -19.05 -7.62 -38.40
CA VAL A 152 -19.04 -7.98 -36.97
C VAL A 152 -18.20 -6.95 -36.23
N VAL A 153 -18.82 -6.20 -35.31
CA VAL A 153 -18.17 -5.17 -34.51
C VAL A 153 -18.02 -5.67 -33.08
N GLN A 154 -16.82 -5.54 -32.53
CA GLN A 154 -16.51 -5.83 -31.14
C GLN A 154 -15.55 -4.75 -30.62
N ALA A 155 -15.79 -4.24 -29.42
CA ALA A 155 -14.83 -3.35 -28.76
C ALA A 155 -13.49 -4.06 -28.52
N HIS A 156 -12.38 -3.31 -28.56
CA HIS A 156 -11.06 -3.84 -28.24
C HIS A 156 -10.98 -4.29 -26.76
N ALA A 157 -10.08 -5.23 -26.46
CA ALA A 157 -9.84 -5.63 -25.07
C ALA A 157 -9.07 -4.50 -24.39
N PRO A 158 -9.45 -4.04 -23.19
CA PRO A 158 -8.56 -3.23 -22.38
C PRO A 158 -7.25 -3.99 -22.13
N GLU A 159 -6.12 -3.32 -22.26
CA GLU A 159 -4.84 -3.85 -21.80
C GLU A 159 -4.77 -3.82 -20.26
N HIS A 160 -4.03 -4.76 -19.69
CA HIS A 160 -3.84 -4.90 -18.25
C HIS A 160 -2.36 -5.16 -17.93
N VAL A 161 -1.91 -4.70 -16.76
CA VAL A 161 -0.53 -4.94 -16.26
C VAL A 161 -0.20 -6.44 -16.23
N VAL A 162 -1.19 -7.27 -15.90
CA VAL A 162 -1.08 -8.73 -15.93
C VAL A 162 -2.02 -9.26 -17.01
N PRO A 163 -1.53 -9.52 -18.23
CA PRO A 163 -2.37 -10.04 -19.31
C PRO A 163 -3.05 -11.35 -18.92
N GLY A 164 -4.39 -11.38 -18.98
CA GLY A 164 -5.20 -12.54 -18.58
C GLY A 164 -5.12 -12.88 -17.08
N GLY A 165 -4.48 -12.04 -16.27
CA GLY A 165 -4.38 -12.21 -14.83
C GLY A 165 -5.66 -11.82 -14.09
N LEU A 166 -5.74 -12.24 -12.83
CA LEU A 166 -6.81 -11.87 -11.92
C LEU A 166 -6.83 -10.37 -11.50
N PRO A 167 -5.69 -9.68 -11.31
CA PRO A 167 -5.72 -8.38 -10.64
C PRO A 167 -6.02 -7.23 -11.61
N THR A 168 -6.80 -6.26 -11.14
CA THR A 168 -6.93 -4.95 -11.76
C THR A 168 -5.80 -4.02 -11.33
N GLU A 169 -5.60 -2.93 -12.06
CA GLU A 169 -4.58 -1.91 -11.74
C GLU A 169 -4.81 -1.33 -10.33
N ARG A 170 -6.06 -1.18 -9.92
CA ARG A 170 -6.45 -0.74 -8.57
C ARG A 170 -6.07 -1.75 -7.49
N LEU A 171 -6.25 -3.04 -7.74
CA LEU A 171 -5.84 -4.09 -6.80
C LEU A 171 -4.31 -4.11 -6.64
N ILE A 172 -3.59 -3.99 -7.75
CA ILE A 172 -2.12 -3.90 -7.77
C ILE A 172 -1.65 -2.67 -6.98
N ALA A 173 -2.25 -1.51 -7.22
CA ALA A 173 -1.96 -0.28 -6.48
C ALA A 173 -2.17 -0.49 -4.98
N TRP A 174 -3.31 -1.05 -4.56
CA TRP A 174 -3.59 -1.33 -3.14
C TRP A 174 -2.55 -2.25 -2.49
N ILE A 175 -2.13 -3.31 -3.19
CA ILE A 175 -1.09 -4.25 -2.73
C ILE A 175 0.26 -3.54 -2.53
N ILE A 176 0.62 -2.66 -3.47
CA ILE A 176 1.85 -1.87 -3.41
C ILE A 176 1.78 -0.91 -2.22
N ILE A 177 0.72 -0.12 -2.09
CA ILE A 177 0.58 0.83 -0.98
C ILE A 177 0.58 0.11 0.37
N SER A 178 -0.14 -1.00 0.46
CA SER A 178 -0.14 -1.81 1.69
C SER A 178 1.28 -2.26 2.06
N LYS A 179 2.09 -2.68 1.09
CA LYS A 179 3.46 -3.16 1.35
C LYS A 179 4.43 -2.02 1.69
N PHE A 180 4.44 -0.97 0.87
CA PHE A 180 5.49 0.05 0.90
C PHE A 180 5.08 1.30 1.69
N GLY A 181 3.78 1.59 1.75
CA GLY A 181 3.19 2.70 2.49
C GLY A 181 2.76 2.35 3.91
N ASP A 182 2.16 1.17 4.09
CA ASP A 182 1.59 0.70 5.38
C ASP A 182 2.42 -0.44 6.00
N HIS A 183 3.57 -0.76 5.39
CA HIS A 183 4.53 -1.72 5.91
C HIS A 183 3.97 -3.12 6.14
N LEU A 184 2.95 -3.51 5.36
CA LEU A 184 2.25 -4.80 5.44
C LEU A 184 2.91 -5.82 4.50
N PRO A 185 3.69 -6.82 4.99
CA PRO A 185 4.41 -7.75 4.12
C PRO A 185 3.44 -8.65 3.33
N PHE A 186 3.87 -9.13 2.14
CA PHE A 186 3.01 -9.94 1.25
C PHE A 186 2.41 -11.19 1.90
N TYR A 187 3.13 -11.86 2.81
CA TYR A 187 2.56 -13.01 3.51
C TYR A 187 1.41 -12.61 4.44
N ARG A 188 1.47 -11.42 5.06
CA ARG A 188 0.40 -10.90 5.91
C ARG A 188 -0.77 -10.46 5.06
N GLN A 189 -0.50 -9.83 3.92
CA GLN A 189 -1.52 -9.51 2.91
C GLN A 189 -2.23 -10.78 2.44
N ALA A 190 -1.51 -11.85 2.11
CA ALA A 190 -2.10 -13.14 1.74
C ALA A 190 -3.09 -13.64 2.81
N GLY A 191 -2.73 -13.54 4.10
CA GLY A 191 -3.64 -13.86 5.20
C GLY A 191 -4.88 -12.95 5.28
N ILE A 192 -4.83 -11.70 4.79
CA ILE A 192 -6.01 -10.82 4.68
C ILE A 192 -6.95 -11.32 3.58
N PHE A 193 -6.41 -11.69 2.43
CA PHE A 193 -7.18 -12.26 1.32
C PHE A 193 -7.80 -13.60 1.70
N GLU A 194 -7.06 -14.44 2.42
CA GLU A 194 -7.53 -15.75 2.87
C GLU A 194 -8.73 -15.64 3.82
N ARG A 195 -8.78 -14.61 4.68
CA ARG A 195 -9.97 -14.34 5.52
C ARG A 195 -11.23 -14.04 4.71
N GLN A 196 -11.10 -13.69 3.43
CA GLN A 196 -12.19 -13.46 2.51
C GLN A 196 -12.38 -14.62 1.51
N GLY A 197 -11.70 -15.75 1.74
CA GLY A 197 -11.78 -16.93 0.88
C GLY A 197 -10.93 -16.86 -0.39
N LEU A 198 -10.04 -15.87 -0.53
CA LEU A 198 -9.11 -15.77 -1.66
C LEU A 198 -7.76 -16.36 -1.29
N HIS A 199 -7.46 -17.55 -1.80
CA HIS A 199 -6.18 -18.23 -1.58
C HIS A 199 -5.15 -17.78 -2.63
N LEU A 200 -4.29 -16.83 -2.26
CA LEU A 200 -3.21 -16.31 -3.11
C LEU A 200 -1.87 -16.48 -2.40
N ASP A 201 -0.84 -16.90 -3.14
CA ASP A 201 0.50 -17.06 -2.59
C ASP A 201 1.30 -15.74 -2.61
N ARG A 202 2.31 -15.64 -1.74
CA ARG A 202 3.20 -14.47 -1.64
C ARG A 202 3.92 -14.11 -2.95
N GLY A 203 4.23 -15.10 -3.77
CA GLY A 203 4.93 -14.95 -5.05
C GLY A 203 4.04 -14.32 -6.11
N THR A 204 2.74 -14.62 -6.10
CA THR A 204 1.75 -13.95 -6.95
C THR A 204 1.72 -12.43 -6.70
N PHE A 205 1.66 -12.00 -5.43
CA PHE A 205 1.75 -10.57 -5.08
C PHE A 205 3.06 -9.93 -5.54
N GLY A 206 4.19 -10.63 -5.34
CA GLY A 206 5.50 -10.19 -5.81
C GLY A 206 5.58 -10.05 -7.33
N ASN A 207 4.98 -10.97 -8.08
CA ASN A 207 4.94 -10.93 -9.54
C ASN A 207 4.12 -9.73 -10.04
N TRP A 208 2.96 -9.49 -9.44
CA TRP A 208 2.11 -8.35 -9.80
C TRP A 208 2.80 -7.02 -9.52
N ALA A 209 3.42 -6.87 -8.34
CA ALA A 209 4.19 -5.68 -8.00
C ALA A 209 5.38 -5.47 -8.96
N GLY A 210 6.10 -6.54 -9.32
CA GLY A 210 7.21 -6.46 -10.28
C GLY A 210 6.78 -6.00 -11.67
N ARG A 211 5.66 -6.51 -12.19
CA ARG A 211 5.08 -6.06 -13.47
C ARG A 211 4.65 -4.60 -13.41
N ALA A 212 4.03 -4.17 -12.32
CA ALA A 212 3.69 -2.76 -12.12
C ALA A 212 4.93 -1.87 -12.14
N CYS A 213 6.01 -2.31 -11.48
CA CYS A 213 7.29 -1.61 -11.45
C CYS A 213 7.86 -1.38 -12.86
N PHE A 214 7.76 -2.39 -13.73
CA PHE A 214 8.16 -2.26 -15.14
C PHE A 214 7.39 -1.15 -15.86
N HIS A 215 6.06 -1.08 -15.70
CA HIS A 215 5.25 -0.04 -16.33
C HIS A 215 5.49 1.36 -15.72
N LEU A 216 5.79 1.44 -14.42
CA LEU A 216 6.03 2.69 -13.71
C LEU A 216 7.45 3.24 -13.88
N MET A 217 8.37 2.47 -14.46
CA MET A 217 9.77 2.87 -14.68
C MET A 217 9.91 4.25 -15.35
N PRO A 218 9.14 4.59 -16.42
CA PRO A 218 9.26 5.90 -17.06
C PRO A 218 8.94 7.07 -16.11
N VAL A 219 7.94 6.90 -15.23
CA VAL A 219 7.53 7.94 -14.27
C VAL A 219 8.65 8.16 -13.26
N ILE A 220 9.23 7.08 -12.75
CA ILE A 220 10.33 7.16 -11.78
C ILE A 220 11.59 7.73 -12.40
N ASP A 221 11.93 7.34 -13.63
CA ASP A 221 13.08 7.92 -14.32
C ASP A 221 12.89 9.42 -14.53
N HIS A 222 11.67 9.87 -14.81
CA HIS A 222 11.35 11.30 -14.89
C HIS A 222 11.43 12.00 -13.53
N MET A 223 10.98 11.37 -12.45
CA MET A 223 11.17 11.89 -11.09
C MET A 223 12.66 12.06 -10.74
N LYS A 224 13.52 11.13 -11.16
CA LYS A 224 14.97 11.25 -10.97
C LYS A 224 15.56 12.44 -11.73
N VAL A 225 15.03 12.77 -12.91
CA VAL A 225 15.43 13.96 -13.67
C VAL A 225 15.05 15.23 -12.91
N HIS A 226 13.83 15.31 -12.41
CA HIS A 226 13.38 16.42 -11.55
C HIS A 226 14.22 16.56 -10.28
N LEU A 227 14.52 15.45 -9.61
CA LEU A 227 15.37 15.45 -8.41
C LEU A 227 16.78 15.98 -8.69
N ARG A 228 17.37 15.61 -9.83
CA ARG A 228 18.72 16.09 -10.24
C ARG A 228 18.75 17.55 -10.69
N ALA A 229 17.60 18.10 -11.08
CA ALA A 229 17.46 19.50 -11.46
C ALA A 229 17.19 20.42 -10.26
N ALA A 230 16.99 19.86 -9.06
CA ALA A 230 16.75 20.65 -7.87
C ALA A 230 18.00 21.43 -7.46
N ASP A 231 17.81 22.68 -7.01
CA ASP A 231 18.90 23.53 -6.52
C ASP A 231 19.61 22.92 -5.30
N ARG A 232 18.86 22.14 -4.51
CA ARG A 232 19.35 21.50 -3.29
C ARG A 232 18.78 20.10 -3.12
N ILE A 233 19.62 19.17 -2.67
CA ILE A 233 19.26 17.77 -2.46
C ILE A 233 19.63 17.35 -1.03
N PHE A 234 18.69 16.72 -0.34
CA PHE A 234 18.91 16.16 0.99
C PHE A 234 19.31 14.68 0.87
N VAL A 235 20.44 14.28 1.48
CA VAL A 235 20.98 12.91 1.39
C VAL A 235 21.55 12.48 2.75
N ASP A 236 21.29 11.23 3.15
CA ASP A 236 21.66 10.66 4.47
C ASP A 236 23.13 10.16 4.54
N GLU A 237 23.81 9.97 3.39
CA GLU A 237 25.21 9.56 3.34
C GLU A 237 26.13 10.70 2.82
N THR A 238 26.77 11.34 3.80
CA THR A 238 27.84 12.34 3.79
C THR A 238 28.67 12.51 2.52
N ARG A 239 28.64 13.74 1.97
CA ARG A 239 29.80 14.56 1.57
C ARG A 239 29.40 16.04 1.33
N PHE A 240 28.63 16.65 2.25
CA PHE A 240 28.30 18.09 2.19
C PHE A 240 29.55 18.98 1.99
N ILE A 241 30.68 18.56 2.56
CA ILE A 241 31.96 19.28 2.45
C ILE A 241 32.47 19.32 0.99
N ASP A 242 32.13 18.34 0.16
CA ASP A 242 32.61 18.23 -1.22
C ASP A 242 31.58 18.73 -2.25
N ASP A 243 30.31 18.90 -1.87
CA ASP A 243 29.22 19.36 -2.75
C ASP A 243 28.27 20.33 -2.02
N GLY A 244 28.34 21.61 -2.40
CA GLY A 244 27.52 22.69 -1.83
C GLY A 244 26.05 22.69 -2.27
N THR A 245 25.64 21.77 -3.15
CA THR A 245 24.23 21.52 -3.47
C THR A 245 23.53 20.64 -2.43
N LEU A 246 24.30 19.98 -1.55
CA LEU A 246 23.75 19.19 -0.46
C LEU A 246 23.34 20.08 0.71
N GLU A 247 22.26 19.71 1.40
CA GLU A 247 21.83 20.42 2.62
C GLU A 247 22.50 19.85 3.87
N LEU A 248 22.81 20.72 4.83
CA LEU A 248 23.43 20.34 6.10
C LEU A 248 22.44 19.62 7.04
N ASP A 249 21.16 19.98 6.97
CA ASP A 249 20.11 19.40 7.81
C ASP A 249 19.45 18.20 7.15
N THR A 250 19.74 16.99 7.64
CA THR A 250 19.18 15.73 7.16
C THR A 250 17.92 15.29 7.90
N ASN A 251 17.45 16.04 8.92
CA ASN A 251 16.29 15.66 9.72
C ASN A 251 15.02 15.32 8.89
N PRO A 252 14.67 16.09 7.83
CA PRO A 252 13.52 15.74 7.00
C PRO A 252 13.65 14.37 6.34
N VAL A 253 14.87 14.02 5.88
CA VAL A 253 15.17 12.73 5.24
C VAL A 253 15.18 11.61 6.26
N GLU A 254 15.84 11.81 7.40
CA GLU A 254 15.90 10.82 8.48
C GLU A 254 14.50 10.46 8.98
N ASN A 255 13.61 11.45 9.13
CA ASN A 255 12.23 11.22 9.53
C ASN A 255 11.43 10.43 8.46
N GLN A 256 11.69 10.67 7.17
CA GLN A 256 11.06 9.91 6.08
C GLN A 256 11.62 8.48 5.94
N ILE A 257 12.91 8.26 6.23
CA ILE A 257 13.56 6.95 6.14
C ILE A 257 13.30 6.10 7.39
N ARG A 258 12.99 6.70 8.55
CA ARG A 258 12.78 5.95 9.80
C ARG A 258 11.74 4.81 9.69
N PRO A 259 10.54 5.00 9.11
CA PRO A 259 9.58 3.91 8.92
C PRO A 259 10.11 2.80 8.01
N ILE A 260 10.90 3.16 7.00
CA ILE A 260 11.58 2.21 6.11
C ILE A 260 12.61 1.38 6.89
N ALA A 261 13.40 2.01 7.76
CA ALA A 261 14.38 1.31 8.59
C ALA A 261 13.72 0.28 9.53
N LEU A 262 12.55 0.60 10.09
CA LEU A 262 11.75 -0.34 10.90
C LEU A 262 11.31 -1.57 10.08
N THR A 263 11.02 -1.40 8.78
CA THR A 263 10.69 -2.53 7.92
C THR A 263 11.84 -3.45 7.56
N ARG A 264 13.10 -3.08 7.82
CA ARG A 264 14.25 -3.96 7.61
C ARG A 264 14.11 -5.27 8.40
N LYS A 265 13.53 -5.22 9.61
CA LYS A 265 13.21 -6.42 10.40
C LYS A 265 12.14 -7.32 9.76
N ASN A 266 11.26 -6.77 8.92
CA ASN A 266 10.20 -7.50 8.22
C ASN A 266 10.62 -7.93 6.80
N ALA A 267 11.63 -7.28 6.23
CA ALA A 267 12.18 -7.52 4.91
C ALA A 267 13.69 -7.70 5.01
N LEU A 268 14.10 -8.69 5.83
CA LEU A 268 15.47 -8.93 6.28
C LEU A 268 16.52 -8.95 5.16
N PHE A 269 16.14 -9.25 3.91
CA PHE A 269 17.05 -9.19 2.76
C PHE A 269 16.34 -8.76 1.49
N ALA A 270 16.95 -7.86 0.71
CA ALA A 270 16.73 -7.82 -0.73
C ALA A 270 17.48 -9.02 -1.32
N GLY A 271 16.75 -10.10 -1.63
CA GLY A 271 17.35 -11.34 -2.14
C GLY A 271 18.12 -11.14 -3.46
N ASN A 272 17.89 -10.04 -4.17
CA ASN A 272 18.55 -9.63 -5.41
C ASN A 272 18.58 -8.10 -5.58
N GLU A 273 19.55 -7.60 -6.35
CA GLU A 273 19.74 -6.17 -6.68
C GLU A 273 18.50 -5.59 -7.37
N ILE A 274 17.98 -6.30 -8.38
CA ILE A 274 16.74 -5.92 -9.06
C ILE A 274 15.56 -5.79 -8.08
N GLY A 275 15.51 -6.63 -7.03
CA GLY A 275 14.48 -6.53 -6.00
C GLY A 275 14.66 -5.32 -5.10
N ALA A 276 15.91 -4.95 -4.80
CA ALA A 276 16.24 -3.72 -4.06
C ALA A 276 15.87 -2.47 -4.86
N GLU A 277 16.20 -2.44 -6.15
CA GLU A 277 15.83 -1.35 -7.06
C GLU A 277 14.32 -1.18 -7.14
N ASN A 278 13.58 -2.25 -7.43
CA ASN A 278 12.11 -2.22 -7.47
C ASN A 278 11.51 -1.79 -6.13
N TRP A 279 12.12 -2.20 -5.01
CA TRP A 279 11.68 -1.78 -3.70
C TRP A 279 11.86 -0.27 -3.50
N ALA A 280 13.04 0.26 -3.83
CA ALA A 280 13.35 1.69 -3.72
C ALA A 280 12.47 2.54 -4.63
N MET A 281 12.24 2.07 -5.86
CA MET A 281 11.35 2.66 -6.85
C MET A 281 9.92 2.84 -6.31
N LEU A 282 9.31 1.75 -5.84
CA LEU A 282 7.93 1.79 -5.34
C LEU A 282 7.84 2.59 -4.05
N ALA A 283 8.77 2.43 -3.12
CA ALA A 283 8.81 3.22 -1.88
C ALA A 283 8.91 4.72 -2.17
N SER A 284 9.74 5.12 -3.14
CA SER A 284 9.89 6.53 -3.54
C SER A 284 8.61 7.10 -4.13
N LEU A 285 7.91 6.34 -4.99
CA LEU A 285 6.60 6.76 -5.53
C LEU A 285 5.59 6.98 -4.41
N VAL A 286 5.49 6.04 -3.46
CA VAL A 286 4.57 6.15 -2.33
C VAL A 286 4.90 7.36 -1.46
N ALA A 287 6.18 7.57 -1.14
CA ALA A 287 6.63 8.73 -0.36
C ALA A 287 6.29 10.05 -1.08
N THR A 288 6.50 10.12 -2.39
CA THR A 288 6.20 11.32 -3.20
C THR A 288 4.70 11.63 -3.25
N CYS A 289 3.85 10.60 -3.33
CA CYS A 289 2.39 10.78 -3.23
C CYS A 289 1.98 11.36 -1.86
N LYS A 290 2.55 10.83 -0.78
CA LYS A 290 2.32 11.32 0.59
C LYS A 290 2.74 12.80 0.73
N LEU A 291 3.89 13.18 0.16
CA LEU A 291 4.36 14.56 0.14
C LEU A 291 3.47 15.49 -0.68
N SER A 292 2.87 14.97 -1.76
CA SER A 292 1.93 15.71 -2.60
C SER A 292 0.53 15.80 -1.99
N GLY A 293 0.26 15.14 -0.87
CA GLY A 293 -1.07 15.06 -0.27
C GLY A 293 -2.08 14.24 -1.10
N VAL A 294 -1.59 13.41 -2.03
CA VAL A 294 -2.41 12.65 -2.99
C VAL A 294 -2.69 11.23 -2.50
N ASN A 295 -3.91 10.73 -2.74
CA ASN A 295 -4.24 9.34 -2.49
C ASN A 295 -3.37 8.41 -3.37
N PRO A 296 -2.44 7.66 -2.78
CA PRO A 296 -1.44 6.92 -3.55
C PRO A 296 -2.04 5.70 -4.27
N VAL A 297 -3.17 5.16 -3.78
CA VAL A 297 -3.87 4.04 -4.44
C VAL A 297 -4.55 4.51 -5.73
N GLY A 298 -5.23 5.67 -5.68
CA GLY A 298 -5.89 6.27 -6.84
C GLY A 298 -4.86 6.64 -7.92
N TYR A 299 -3.85 7.41 -7.52
CA TYR A 299 -2.77 7.83 -8.41
C TYR A 299 -2.08 6.67 -9.12
N LEU A 300 -1.65 5.62 -8.39
CA LEU A 300 -0.96 4.49 -9.02
C LEU A 300 -1.87 3.72 -9.99
N ALA A 301 -3.14 3.53 -9.63
CA ALA A 301 -4.09 2.82 -10.48
C ALA A 301 -4.34 3.56 -11.80
N ASP A 302 -4.57 4.87 -11.71
CA ASP A 302 -4.86 5.72 -12.87
C ASP A 302 -3.62 5.94 -13.73
N THR A 303 -2.45 6.09 -13.11
CA THR A 303 -1.16 6.18 -13.83
C THR A 303 -0.87 4.90 -14.59
N LEU A 304 -1.03 3.72 -13.97
CA LEU A 304 -0.90 2.45 -14.66
C LEU A 304 -1.88 2.33 -15.82
N ARG A 305 -3.13 2.76 -15.62
CA ARG A 305 -4.16 2.75 -16.67
C ARG A 305 -3.80 3.66 -17.84
N ALA A 306 -3.37 4.90 -17.57
CA ALA A 306 -2.96 5.85 -18.60
C ALA A 306 -1.79 5.30 -19.43
N ILE A 307 -0.80 4.69 -18.77
CA ILE A 307 0.36 4.09 -19.46
C ILE A 307 -0.10 2.94 -20.38
N LEU A 308 -1.02 2.08 -19.92
CA LEU A 308 -1.58 0.99 -20.72
C LEU A 308 -2.45 1.49 -21.88
N ASP A 309 -3.13 2.63 -21.71
CA ASP A 309 -3.91 3.29 -22.76
C ASP A 309 -3.03 4.05 -23.78
N GLY A 310 -1.70 3.93 -23.67
CA GLY A 310 -0.75 4.46 -24.64
C GLY A 310 -0.36 5.91 -24.39
N HIS A 311 -0.35 6.37 -23.13
CA HIS A 311 0.07 7.72 -22.78
C HIS A 311 1.44 8.07 -23.40
N PRO A 312 1.56 9.20 -24.13
CA PRO A 312 2.79 9.52 -24.84
C PRO A 312 3.91 9.84 -23.84
N ARG A 313 5.10 9.28 -24.11
CA ARG A 313 6.28 9.45 -23.26
C ARG A 313 6.76 10.91 -23.18
N SER A 314 6.44 11.73 -24.18
CA SER A 314 6.74 13.17 -24.21
C SER A 314 5.91 14.00 -23.24
N ARG A 315 4.78 13.49 -22.75
CA ARG A 315 3.91 14.19 -21.79
C ARG A 315 3.96 13.58 -20.40
N ILE A 316 5.04 12.90 -20.05
CA ILE A 316 5.11 12.16 -18.78
C ILE A 316 4.97 13.06 -17.54
N ASP A 317 5.24 14.35 -17.67
CA ASP A 317 4.95 15.36 -16.63
C ASP A 317 3.48 15.39 -16.19
N ASP A 318 2.55 15.08 -17.10
CA ASP A 318 1.11 14.99 -16.81
C ASP A 318 0.80 13.86 -15.82
N LEU A 319 1.68 12.85 -15.72
CA LEU A 319 1.53 11.70 -14.84
C LEU A 319 2.25 11.86 -13.50
N MET A 320 2.79 13.04 -13.19
CA MET A 320 3.45 13.26 -11.90
C MET A 320 2.43 13.41 -10.76
N SER A 321 2.80 12.98 -9.55
CA SER A 321 1.87 12.95 -8.42
C SER A 321 1.38 14.33 -7.99
N TRP A 322 2.16 15.39 -8.22
CA TRP A 322 1.75 16.78 -7.93
C TRP A 322 0.86 17.39 -9.02
N CYS A 323 0.74 16.76 -10.19
CA CYS A 323 -0.19 17.14 -11.25
C CYS A 323 -1.53 16.41 -11.16
N TYR A 324 -1.65 15.45 -10.22
CA TYR A 324 -2.82 14.59 -10.11
C TYR A 324 -3.97 15.31 -9.40
N ASP A 325 -5.06 15.53 -10.14
CA ASP A 325 -6.31 16.05 -9.58
C ASP A 325 -7.07 14.89 -8.91
N GLN A 326 -7.43 15.06 -7.64
CA GLN A 326 -8.18 14.06 -6.86
C GLN A 326 -9.67 14.02 -7.23
N ALA A 327 -10.10 14.80 -8.23
CA ALA A 327 -11.48 14.87 -8.68
C ALA A 327 -11.89 13.62 -9.48
N SER A 328 -12.06 12.47 -8.80
CA SER A 328 -12.91 11.34 -9.21
C SER A 328 -13.20 10.39 -8.06
#